data_AF-A0A6P2EMG6-F1
#
_entry.id   AF-A0A6P2EMG6-F1
#
_cell.length_a   1.000
_cell.length_b   1.000
_cell.length_c   1.000
_cell.angle_alpha   90.00
_cell.angle_beta   90.00
_cell.angle_gamma   90.00
#
_symmetry.space_group_name_H-M   'P 1'
#
loop_
_entity.id
_entity.type
_entity.pdbx_description
1 polymer ?
#
loop_
_entity_poly.entity_id
_entity_poly.type
_entity_poly.pdbx_seq_one_letter_code
_entity_poly.pdbx_strand_id
1 'polypeptide(L)' 'MKIKQLILSSLVAFAGLAVLAPTIASAAPHRHKVCHTGPHHHRVCHWVR' A
#
# COMPACT_ATOMS: atom_id res chain seq x y z
N MET A 1 17.47 26.30 21.66
CA MET A 1 16.20 25.61 22.00
C MET A 1 15.29 25.38 20.78
N LYS A 2 15.13 26.35 19.86
CA LYS A 2 14.20 26.30 18.72
C LYS A 2 14.44 25.14 17.72
N ILE A 3 15.70 24.85 17.37
CA ILE A 3 16.07 23.79 16.41
C ILE A 3 15.70 22.40 16.92
N LYS A 4 15.90 22.13 18.21
CA LYS A 4 15.55 20.82 18.82
C LYS A 4 14.05 20.54 18.70
N GLN A 5 13.21 21.56 18.87
CA GLN A 5 11.76 21.42 18.72
C GLN A 5 11.34 21.23 17.26
N LEU A 6 12.01 21.87 16.31
CA LEU A 6 11.74 21.64 14.87
C LEU A 6 12.08 20.19 14.47
N ILE A 7 13.19 19.65 14.97
CA ILE A 7 13.60 18.26 14.71
C ILE A 7 12.57 17.28 15.31
N LEU A 8 12.18 17.49 16.57
CA LEU A 8 11.16 16.67 17.24
C LEU A 8 9.81 16.72 16.51
N SER A 9 9.35 17.92 16.12
CA SER A 9 8.09 18.09 15.40
C SER A 9 8.09 17.40 14.04
N SER A 10 9.22 17.47 13.31
CA SER A 10 9.37 16.81 12.02
C SER A 10 9.30 15.29 12.17
N LEU A 11 10.05 14.73 13.13
CA LEU A 11 10.05 13.29 13.41
C LEU A 11 8.65 12.76 13.77
N VAL A 12 7.90 13.50 14.59
CA VAL A 12 6.52 13.13 14.96
C VAL A 12 5.59 13.17 13.74
N ALA A 13 5.71 14.18 12.88
CA ALA A 13 4.91 14.29 11.67
C ALA A 13 5.20 13.14 10.68
N PHE A 14 6.48 12.81 10.47
CA PHE A 14 6.89 11.69 9.61
C PHE A 14 6.44 10.34 10.17
N ALA A 15 6.56 10.12 11.47
CA ALA A 15 6.07 8.91 12.12
C ALA A 15 4.54 8.76 11.97
N GLY A 16 3.78 9.84 12.12
CA GLY A 16 2.34 9.85 11.89
C GLY A 16 1.97 9.47 10.45
N LEU A 17 2.67 10.03 9.47
CA LEU A 17 2.50 9.68 8.06
C LEU A 17 2.87 8.22 7.77
N ALA A 18 3.94 7.71 8.37
CA ALA A 18 4.36 6.31 8.21
C ALA A 18 3.37 5.30 8.79
N VAL A 19 2.66 5.64 9.88
CA VAL A 19 1.59 4.81 10.45
C VAL A 19 0.33 4.82 9.57
N LEU A 20 0.07 5.93 8.87
CA LEU A 20 -1.08 6.07 7.96
C LEU A 20 -0.80 5.54 6.55
N ALA A 21 0.47 5.40 6.13
CA ALA A 21 0.80 4.90 4.80
C ALA A 21 0.28 3.47 4.49
N PRO A 22 0.35 2.49 5.42
CA PRO A 22 -0.17 1.15 5.20
C PRO A 22 -1.70 1.12 5.08
N THR A 23 -2.41 2.01 5.80
CA THR A 23 -3.87 2.05 5.74
C THR A 23 -4.37 2.60 4.39
N ILE A 24 -3.60 3.52 3.78
CA ILE A 24 -3.88 4.05 2.45
C ILE A 24 -3.50 3.02 1.37
N ALA A 25 -2.38 2.31 1.52
CA ALA A 25 -1.97 1.23 0.61
C ALA A 25 -2.91 0.02 0.67
N SER A 26 -3.50 -0.25 1.84
CA SER A 26 -4.46 -1.34 2.09
C SER A 26 -5.91 -0.97 1.77
N ALA A 27 -6.16 0.15 1.08
CA ALA A 27 -7.49 0.46 0.53
C ALA A 27 -7.69 -0.14 -0.88
N ALA A 28 -6.64 -0.71 -1.49
CA ALA A 28 -6.83 -1.61 -2.61
C ALA A 28 -7.50 -2.88 -2.07
N PRO A 29 -8.74 -3.23 -2.49
CA PRO A 29 -9.33 -4.50 -2.07
C PRO A 29 -8.34 -5.60 -2.41
N HIS A 30 -8.11 -6.56 -1.50
CA HIS A 30 -7.21 -7.70 -1.65
C HIS A 30 -7.66 -8.66 -2.77
N ARG A 31 -7.91 -8.12 -3.97
CA ARG A 31 -8.28 -8.85 -5.16
C ARG A 31 -7.00 -9.49 -5.67
N HIS A 32 -6.89 -10.79 -5.45
CA HIS A 32 -5.83 -11.58 -6.03
C HIS A 32 -6.20 -11.85 -7.50
N LYS A 33 -5.29 -11.52 -8.41
CA LYS A 33 -5.47 -11.79 -9.85
C LYS A 33 -5.01 -13.21 -10.13
N VAL A 34 -5.94 -14.11 -10.42
CA VAL A 34 -5.62 -15.50 -10.77
C VAL A 34 -5.54 -15.61 -12.27
N CYS A 35 -4.38 -16.04 -12.78
CA CYS A 35 -4.17 -16.31 -14.20
C CYS A 35 -4.05 -17.82 -14.42
N HIS A 36 -4.84 -18.35 -15.35
CA HIS A 36 -4.73 -19.74 -15.82
C HIS A 36 -4.52 -19.75 -17.33
N THR A 37 -3.91 -20.82 -17.83
CA THR A 37 -3.80 -21.05 -19.28
C THR A 37 -5.13 -21.60 -19.75
N GLY A 38 -5.80 -20.86 -20.63
CA GLY A 38 -7.07 -21.26 -21.22
C GLY A 38 -6.91 -22.38 -22.27
N PRO A 39 -8.03 -22.97 -22.72
CA PRO A 39 -8.03 -24.08 -23.67
C PRO A 39 -7.42 -23.73 -25.04
N HIS A 40 -7.35 -22.45 -25.41
CA HIS A 40 -6.69 -21.98 -26.63
C HIS A 40 -5.28 -21.40 -26.39
N HIS A 41 -4.56 -21.89 -25.37
CA HIS A 41 -3.20 -21.46 -25.01
C HIS A 41 -3.00 -19.97 -24.68
N HIS A 42 -4.08 -19.19 -24.54
CA HIS A 42 -4.02 -17.82 -24.07
C HIS A 42 -4.11 -17.78 -22.54
N ARG A 43 -3.44 -16.83 -21.91
CA ARG A 43 -3.58 -16.62 -20.46
C ARG A 43 -4.87 -15.87 -20.18
N VAL A 44 -5.77 -16.48 -19.41
CA VAL A 44 -6.98 -15.84 -18.91
C VAL A 44 -6.73 -15.44 -17.46
N CYS A 45 -6.87 -14.15 -17.16
CA CYS A 45 -6.75 -13.65 -15.81
C CYS A 45 -8.08 -13.10 -15.32
N HIS A 46 -8.51 -13.49 -14.13
CA HIS A 46 -9.69 -12.97 -13.49
C HIS A 46 -9.36 -12.48 -12.08
N TRP A 47 -10.10 -11.45 -11.64
CA TRP A 47 -10.00 -10.95 -10.28
C TRP A 47 -10.87 -11.81 -9.38
N VAL A 48 -10.26 -12.43 -8.38
CA VAL A 48 -10.97 -13.17 -7.34
C VAL A 48 -11.11 -12.25 -6.13
N ARG A 49 -12.28 -12.30 -5.48
CA ARG A 49 -12.60 -11.50 -4.30
C ARG A 49 -12.03 -12.15 -3.05
#